data_AF-A0A961RWN3-F1
#
_entry.id   AF-A0A961RWN3-F1
#
_cell.length_a   1.000
_cell.length_b   1.000
_cell.length_c   1.000
_cell.angle_alpha   90.00
_cell.angle_beta   90.00
_cell.angle_gamma   90.00
#
_symmetry.space_group_name_H-M   'P 1'
#
loop_
_entity.id
_entity.type
_entity.pdbx_description
1 polymer ?
#
loop_
_entity_poly.entity_id
_entity_poly.type
_entity_poly.pdbx_seq_one_letter_code
_entity_poly.pdbx_strand_id
1 'polypeptide(L)' 'MMLPPWFEPGFTAELGEHCFEADEIIAFARKFDPQPFHLDAELARKSAFGGLCASGWHTASVWMRKQRDHSAIAIREW' A
#
# COMPACT_ATOMS: atom_id res chain seq x y z
N MET A 1 -21.74 -9.70 -24.94
CA MET A 1 -21.13 -8.47 -24.39
C MET A 1 -19.63 -8.70 -24.35
N MET A 2 -18.82 -7.84 -24.97
CA MET A 2 -17.36 -7.90 -24.80
C MET A 2 -17.01 -7.16 -23.51
N LEU A 3 -16.11 -7.74 -22.72
CA LEU A 3 -15.57 -7.07 -21.55
C LEU A 3 -14.61 -5.96 -21.98
N PRO A 4 -14.41 -4.91 -21.16
CA PRO A 4 -13.35 -3.95 -21.41
C PRO A 4 -11.97 -4.64 -21.41
N PRO A 5 -10.99 -4.18 -22.21
CA PRO A 5 -9.67 -4.83 -22.31
C PRO A 5 -8.94 -5.02 -20.97
N TRP A 6 -9.15 -4.13 -20.00
CA TRP A 6 -8.57 -4.23 -18.64
C TRP A 6 -9.29 -5.21 -17.72
N PHE A 7 -10.35 -5.88 -18.19
CA PHE A 7 -11.11 -6.89 -17.47
C PHE A 7 -10.85 -8.30 -18.01
N GLU A 8 -9.98 -8.44 -19.01
CA GLU A 8 -9.60 -9.72 -19.61
C GLU A 8 -8.55 -10.45 -18.74
N PRO A 9 -8.64 -11.78 -18.55
CA PRO A 9 -7.64 -12.54 -17.82
C PRO A 9 -6.23 -12.36 -18.38
N GLY A 10 -5.26 -12.15 -17.49
CA GLY A 10 -3.86 -11.93 -17.86
C GLY A 10 -3.50 -10.48 -18.15
N PHE A 11 -4.47 -9.56 -18.14
CA PHE A 11 -4.18 -8.14 -18.14
C PHE A 11 -3.35 -7.76 -16.90
N THR A 12 -2.28 -7.01 -17.11
CA THR A 12 -1.45 -6.44 -16.05
C THR A 12 -1.33 -4.93 -16.25
N ALA A 13 -1.20 -4.21 -15.14
CA ALA A 13 -1.00 -2.77 -15.15
C ALA A 13 0.02 -2.35 -14.09
N GLU A 14 0.83 -1.35 -14.42
CA GLU A 14 1.69 -0.67 -13.47
C GLU A 14 0.89 0.40 -12.72
N LEU A 15 0.90 0.33 -11.39
CA LEU A 15 0.19 1.26 -10.52
C LEU A 15 1.08 2.41 -10.01
N GLY A 16 2.34 2.45 -10.47
CA GLY A 16 3.39 3.33 -9.96
C GLY A 16 3.98 2.86 -8.62
N GLU A 17 4.73 3.74 -7.97
CA GLU A 17 5.50 3.45 -6.75
C GLU A 17 5.09 4.34 -5.56
N HIS A 18 5.34 3.87 -4.34
CA HIS A 18 5.17 4.65 -3.10
C HIS A 18 6.37 4.42 -2.20
N CYS A 19 7.05 5.50 -1.79
CA CYS A 19 8.06 5.43 -0.76
C CYS A 19 7.38 5.66 0.59
N PHE A 20 7.49 4.68 1.49
CA PHE A 20 6.96 4.78 2.84
C PHE A 20 7.99 5.45 3.75
N GLU A 21 7.74 6.72 4.08
CA GLU A 21 8.57 7.46 5.01
C GLU A 21 8.26 7.07 6.46
N ALA A 22 9.25 7.18 7.34
CA ALA A 22 9.15 6.72 8.74
C ALA A 22 8.02 7.43 9.51
N ASP A 23 7.80 8.72 9.26
CA ASP A 23 6.74 9.50 9.88
C ASP A 23 5.34 9.04 9.43
N GLU A 24 5.16 8.76 8.13
CA GLU A 24 3.93 8.20 7.59
C GLU A 24 3.62 6.83 8.19
N ILE A 25 4.63 5.96 8.27
CA ILE A 25 4.54 4.63 8.88
C ILE A 25 4.04 4.74 10.33
N ILE A 26 4.72 5.56 11.12
CA ILE A 26 4.41 5.74 12.54
C ILE A 26 3.02 6.37 12.71
N ALA A 27 2.67 7.37 11.89
CA ALA A 27 1.37 8.02 11.95
C ALA A 27 0.21 7.07 11.67
N PHE A 28 0.34 6.22 10.64
CA PHE A 28 -0.66 5.20 10.34
C PHE A 28 -0.76 4.16 11.47
N ALA A 29 0.38 3.63 11.91
CA ALA A 29 0.46 2.60 12.94
C ALA A 29 -0.16 3.06 14.27
N ARG A 30 0.09 4.32 14.67
CA ARG A 30 -0.52 4.90 15.88
C ARG A 30 -2.05 4.82 15.88
N LYS A 31 -2.66 4.90 14.70
CA LYS A 31 -4.11 4.93 14.55
C LYS A 31 -4.72 3.55 14.32
N PHE A 32 -4.06 2.69 13.57
CA PHE A 32 -4.69 1.49 13.01
C PHE A 32 -3.99 0.17 13.34
N ASP A 33 -2.69 0.22 13.67
CA ASP A 33 -1.90 -0.99 13.91
C ASP A 33 -0.74 -0.72 14.89
N PRO A 34 -1.04 -0.50 16.18
CA PRO A 34 -0.08 0.03 17.16
C PRO A 34 0.87 -1.06 17.70
N GLN A 35 1.44 -1.86 16.81
CA GLN A 35 2.47 -2.83 17.17
C GLN A 35 3.82 -2.10 17.33
N PRO A 36 4.65 -2.46 18.34
CA PRO A 36 5.88 -1.73 18.65
C PRO A 36 6.84 -1.54 17.47
N PHE A 37 6.96 -2.55 16.59
CA PHE A 37 7.85 -2.51 15.43
C PHE A 37 7.37 -1.63 14.26
N HIS A 38 6.17 -1.05 14.36
CA HIS A 38 5.69 0.00 13.45
C HIS A 38 5.78 1.41 14.05
N LEU A 39 6.15 1.52 15.33
CA LEU A 39 6.10 2.78 16.09
C LEU A 39 7.46 3.31 16.52
N ASP A 40 8.43 2.40 16.71
CA ASP A 40 9.71 2.72 17.31
C ASP A 40 10.82 1.89 16.66
N ALA A 41 11.85 2.56 16.14
CA ALA A 41 12.95 1.92 15.44
C ALA A 41 13.78 0.99 16.34
N GLU A 42 13.95 1.32 17.62
CA GLU A 42 14.72 0.53 18.58
C GLU A 42 14.02 -0.78 18.94
N LEU A 43 12.71 -0.72 19.12
CA LEU A 43 11.88 -1.90 19.33
C LEU A 43 11.76 -2.73 18.04
N ALA A 44 11.67 -2.06 16.88
CA ALA A 44 11.63 -2.73 15.60
C ALA A 44 12.91 -3.53 15.28
N ARG A 45 14.09 -3.02 15.66
CA ARG A 45 15.36 -3.77 15.55
C ARG A 45 15.38 -5.10 16.29
N LYS A 46 14.58 -5.24 17.35
CA LYS A 46 14.45 -6.46 18.14
C LYS A 46 13.35 -7.40 17.63
N SER A 47 12.61 -6.99 16.61
CA SER A 47 11.54 -7.78 16.00
C SER A 47 12.07 -8.67 14.88
N ALA A 48 11.21 -9.56 14.37
CA ALA A 48 11.52 -10.38 13.19
C ALA A 48 11.80 -9.55 11.93
N PHE A 49 11.39 -8.28 11.89
CA PHE A 49 11.64 -7.40 10.75
C PHE A 49 13.03 -6.72 10.78
N GLY A 50 13.72 -6.72 11.93
CA GLY A 50 15.06 -6.15 12.07
C GLY A 50 15.16 -4.62 11.90
N GLY A 51 14.04 -3.92 11.68
CA GLY A 51 13.98 -2.48 11.52
C GLY A 51 12.53 -2.00 11.40
N LEU A 52 12.33 -0.68 11.42
CA LEU A 52 11.01 -0.07 11.28
C LEU A 52 10.40 -0.48 9.94
N CYS A 53 9.16 -0.96 9.95
CA CYS A 53 8.44 -1.34 8.74
C CYS A 53 7.03 -0.77 8.74
N ALA A 54 6.46 -0.57 7.55
CA ALA A 54 5.05 -0.24 7.39
C ALA A 54 4.15 -1.40 7.86
N SER A 55 2.99 -1.08 8.42
CA SER A 55 1.94 -2.08 8.66
C SER A 55 1.48 -2.69 7.34
N GLY A 56 1.15 -3.99 7.36
CA GLY A 56 0.50 -4.64 6.21
C GLY A 56 -0.81 -3.95 5.80
N TRP A 57 -1.55 -3.38 6.76
CA TRP A 57 -2.77 -2.60 6.49
C TRP A 57 -2.47 -1.25 5.86
N HIS A 58 -1.34 -0.63 6.18
CA HIS A 58 -0.89 0.60 5.54
C HIS A 58 -0.55 0.33 4.07
N THR A 59 0.24 -0.72 3.82
CA THR A 59 0.61 -1.17 2.47
C THR A 59 -0.62 -1.51 1.63
N ALA A 60 -1.58 -2.27 2.17
CA ALA A 60 -2.82 -2.61 1.48
C ALA A 60 -3.66 -1.37 1.15
N SER A 61 -3.71 -0.39 2.05
CA SER A 61 -4.44 0.86 1.86
C SER A 61 -3.83 1.72 0.74
N VAL A 62 -2.50 1.82 0.68
CA VAL A 62 -1.79 2.52 -0.40
C VAL A 62 -1.98 1.79 -1.73
N TRP A 63 -1.90 0.46 -1.75
CA TRP A 63 -2.20 -0.32 -2.96
C TRP A 63 -3.61 -0.04 -3.47
N MET A 64 -4.63 -0.08 -2.60
CA MET A 64 -6.02 0.18 -3.00
C MET A 64 -6.19 1.61 -3.54
N ARG A 65 -5.54 2.60 -2.91
CA ARG A 65 -5.55 3.99 -3.41
C ARG A 65 -4.98 4.06 -4.83
N LYS A 66 -3.82 3.44 -5.08
CA LYS A 66 -3.18 3.42 -6.40
C LYS A 66 -4.01 2.67 -7.44
N GLN A 67 -4.56 1.52 -7.06
CA GLN A 67 -5.48 0.75 -7.90
C GLN A 67 -6.68 1.61 -8.32
N ARG A 68 -7.30 2.32 -7.36
CA ARG A 68 -8.43 3.22 -7.63
C ARG A 68 -8.04 4.36 -8.56
N ASP A 69 -6.87 4.97 -8.35
CA ASP A 69 -6.42 6.08 -9.18
C ASP A 69 -6.10 5.63 -10.62
N HIS A 70 -5.52 4.43 -10.79
CA HIS A 70 -5.36 3.79 -12.11
C HIS A 70 -6.71 3.48 -12.77
N SER A 71 -7.63 2.83 -12.07
CA SER A 71 -8.95 2.48 -12.63
C SER A 71 -9.78 3.72 -12.98
N ALA A 72 -9.63 4.83 -12.26
CA ALA A 72 -10.31 6.08 -12.59
C ALA A 72 -9.85 6.67 -13.94
N ILE A 73 -8.61 6.43 -14.36
CA ILE A 73 -8.12 6.79 -15.70
C ILE A 73 -8.76 5.88 -16.73
N ALA A 74 -8.66 4.55 -16.55
CA ALA A 74 -9.20 3.58 -17.49
C ALA A 74 -10.71 3.73 -17.74
N ILE A 75 -11.48 4.02 -16.68
CA ILE A 75 -12.95 4.20 -16.78
C ILE A 75 -13.31 5.52 -17.50
N ARG A 76 -12.48 6.57 -17.41
CA ARG A 76 -12.76 7.85 -18.08
C ARG A 76 -12.54 7.81 -19.59
N GLU A 77 -11.79 6.82 -20.07
CA GLU A 77 -11.46 6.66 -21.49
C GLU A 77 -12.40 5.66 -22.22
N TRP A 78 -13.48 5.24 -21.56
CA TRP A 78 -14.55 4.38 -22.09
C TRP A 78 -15.89 5.11 -22.08
#